data_AF-A0A379TF60-F1
#
_entry.id   AF-A0A379TF60-F1
#
_cell.length_a   1.000
_cell.length_b   1.000
_cell.length_c   1.000
_cell.angle_alpha   90.00
_cell.angle_beta   90.00
_cell.angle_gamma   90.00
#
_symmetry.space_group_name_H-M   'P 1'
#
loop_
_entity.id
_entity.type
_entity.pdbx_description
1 polymer ?
#
loop_
_entity_poly.entity_id
_entity_poly.type
_entity_poly.pdbx_seq_one_letter_code
_entity_poly.pdbx_strand_id
1 'polypeptide(L)'
;MGDRLIGEAPEYTLEQWLRCDQIWPHVLDAPAFSHLQATLDALQIQPNEKDRRAALHRVFADLMDDATLTPLFNYHYRISAPPGVNGVRLTPRGWFEFSEAWLPPPSQ
;
A
#
# COMPACT_ATOMS: atom_id res chain seq x y z
N MET A 1 3.93 -24.52 2.01
CA MET A 1 4.57 -23.52 2.90
C MET A 1 5.12 -22.42 2.03
N GLY A 2 4.49 -21.27 2.08
CA GLY A 2 4.81 -20.10 1.27
C GLY A 2 3.85 -19.01 1.69
N ASP A 3 4.00 -18.53 2.93
CA ASP A 3 3.41 -17.27 3.38
C ASP A 3 3.95 -16.17 2.46
N ARG A 4 3.23 -15.90 1.36
CA ARG A 4 3.44 -14.68 0.59
C ARG A 4 2.76 -13.57 1.36
N LEU A 5 3.50 -13.06 2.34
CA LEU A 5 3.12 -11.93 3.18
C LEU A 5 2.70 -10.77 2.28
N ILE A 6 1.53 -10.21 2.59
CA ILE A 6 1.24 -8.81 2.29
C ILE A 6 2.43 -8.00 2.84
N GLY A 7 3.13 -7.20 2.02
CA GLY A 7 4.12 -6.25 2.53
C GLY A 7 5.55 -6.36 1.99
N GLU A 8 5.77 -6.75 0.74
CA GLU A 8 7.14 -6.67 0.17
C GLU A 8 7.64 -5.21 -0.02
N ALA A 9 6.76 -4.20 0.03
CA ALA A 9 7.15 -2.78 0.01
C ALA A 9 6.08 -1.85 0.66
N PRO A 10 5.93 -1.84 2.00
CA PRO A 10 4.89 -1.05 2.67
C PRO A 10 5.03 0.44 2.42
N GLU A 11 6.26 0.97 2.29
CA GLU A 11 6.53 2.35 1.93
C GLU A 11 5.97 2.70 0.54
N TYR A 12 6.16 1.81 -0.44
CA TYR A 12 5.62 1.99 -1.78
C TYR A 12 4.09 1.95 -1.76
N THR A 13 3.48 1.01 -1.05
CA THR A 13 2.03 0.94 -0.92
C THR A 13 1.45 2.22 -0.32
N LEU A 14 2.05 2.73 0.75
CA LEU A 14 1.61 3.96 1.42
C LEU A 14 1.77 5.19 0.51
N GLU A 15 2.87 5.31 -0.22
CA GLU A 15 3.05 6.40 -1.17
C GLU A 15 2.05 6.31 -2.33
N GLN A 16 1.85 5.13 -2.92
CA GLN A 16 0.88 4.96 -4.01
C GLN A 16 -0.54 5.26 -3.56
N TRP A 17 -0.87 5.00 -2.29
CA TRP A 17 -2.15 5.39 -1.74
C TRP A 17 -2.34 6.91 -1.76
N LEU A 18 -1.34 7.70 -1.34
CA LEU A 18 -1.35 9.16 -1.43
C LEU A 18 -1.43 9.70 -2.87
N ARG A 19 -0.89 8.94 -3.85
CA ARG A 19 -0.84 9.36 -5.25
C ARG A 19 -2.08 8.99 -6.07
N CYS A 20 -2.60 7.79 -5.88
CA CYS A 20 -3.55 7.19 -6.81
C CYS A 20 -4.97 7.09 -6.28
N ASP A 21 -5.17 7.14 -4.95
CA ASP A 21 -6.52 7.07 -4.40
C ASP A 21 -7.32 8.33 -4.77
N GLN A 22 -8.52 8.12 -5.28
CA GLN A 22 -9.39 9.19 -5.76
C GLN A 22 -9.93 10.07 -4.63
N ILE A 23 -9.77 9.65 -3.37
CA ILE A 23 -10.22 10.44 -2.23
C ILE A 23 -9.39 11.72 -2.03
N TRP A 24 -8.09 11.73 -2.37
CA TRP A 24 -7.19 12.82 -2.02
C TRP A 24 -7.52 14.17 -2.66
N PRO A 25 -7.87 14.26 -3.96
CA PRO A 25 -8.33 15.51 -4.57
C PRO A 25 -9.65 16.05 -3.98
N HIS A 26 -10.36 15.27 -3.17
CA HIS A 26 -11.59 15.68 -2.49
C HIS A 26 -11.37 16.03 -1.02
N VAL A 27 -10.27 15.55 -0.42
CA VAL A 27 -9.87 15.86 0.96
C VAL A 27 -8.99 17.10 1.01
N LEU A 28 -8.05 17.21 0.08
CA LEU A 28 -7.13 18.34 -0.06
C LEU A 28 -7.63 19.27 -1.17
N ASP A 29 -7.45 20.57 -0.98
CA ASP A 29 -7.65 21.52 -2.07
C ASP A 29 -6.58 21.33 -3.17
N ALA A 30 -6.84 21.88 -4.35
CA ALA A 30 -5.95 21.68 -5.49
C ALA A 30 -4.49 22.12 -5.23
N PRO A 31 -4.22 23.26 -4.55
CA PRO A 31 -2.87 23.64 -4.15
C PRO A 31 -2.21 22.65 -3.18
N ALA A 32 -2.90 22.23 -2.12
CA ALA A 32 -2.34 21.30 -1.13
C ALA A 32 -2.08 19.93 -1.74
N PHE A 33 -2.98 19.42 -2.59
CA PHE A 33 -2.76 18.17 -3.30
C PHE A 33 -1.57 18.25 -4.27
N SER A 34 -1.42 19.36 -5.00
CA SER A 34 -0.26 19.57 -5.89
C SER A 34 1.04 19.65 -5.10
N HIS A 35 1.03 20.31 -3.94
CA HIS A 35 2.17 20.36 -3.04
C HIS A 35 2.55 18.97 -2.51
N LEU A 36 1.56 18.16 -2.10
CA LEU A 36 1.78 16.78 -1.67
C LEU A 36 2.44 15.95 -2.79
N GLN A 37 1.92 16.02 -4.03
CA GLN A 37 2.53 15.29 -5.16
C GLN A 37 3.97 15.70 -5.40
N ALA A 38 4.26 17.01 -5.41
CA ALA A 38 5.62 17.51 -5.62
C ALA A 38 6.58 17.10 -4.50
N THR A 39 6.10 17.08 -3.24
CA THR A 39 6.86 16.56 -2.11
C THR A 39 7.21 15.09 -2.30
N LEU A 40 6.23 14.25 -2.65
CA LEU A 40 6.48 12.82 -2.91
C LEU A 40 7.45 12.60 -4.07
N ASP A 41 7.38 13.41 -5.13
CA ASP A 41 8.34 13.36 -6.25
C ASP A 41 9.76 13.67 -5.79
N ALA A 42 9.94 14.69 -4.94
CA ALA A 42 11.24 15.03 -4.37
C ALA A 42 11.81 13.90 -3.50
N LEU A 43 10.97 13.21 -2.73
CA LEU A 43 11.40 12.06 -1.92
C LEU A 43 11.93 10.92 -2.79
N GLN A 44 11.29 10.66 -3.93
CA GLN A 44 11.69 9.57 -4.83
C GLN A 44 13.05 9.79 -5.50
N ILE A 45 13.49 11.05 -5.64
CA ILE A 45 14.82 11.39 -6.17
C ILE A 45 15.93 11.08 -5.14
N GLN A 46 15.58 10.93 -3.85
CA GLN A 46 16.57 10.69 -2.80
C GLN A 46 17.21 9.30 -2.95
N PRO A 47 18.55 9.20 -3.08
CA PRO A 47 19.23 7.94 -3.35
C PRO A 47 19.32 7.04 -2.11
N ASN A 48 19.29 7.63 -0.92
CA ASN A 48 19.35 6.89 0.33
C ASN A 48 17.95 6.43 0.74
N GLU A 49 17.76 5.11 0.75
CA GLU A 49 16.50 4.48 1.10
C GLU A 49 16.03 4.82 2.53
N LYS A 50 16.95 4.86 3.50
CA LYS A 50 16.62 5.17 4.90
C LYS A 50 16.12 6.60 5.04
N ASP A 51 16.76 7.54 4.34
CA ASP A 51 16.35 8.94 4.40
C ASP A 51 15.02 9.15 3.67
N ARG A 52 14.83 8.50 2.51
CA ARG A 52 13.56 8.50 1.78
C ARG A 52 12.42 7.97 2.64
N ARG A 53 12.65 6.86 3.35
CA ARG A 53 11.66 6.29 4.29
C ARG A 53 11.37 7.25 5.45
N ALA A 54 12.39 7.84 6.05
CA ALA A 54 12.21 8.80 7.13
C ALA A 54 11.41 10.03 6.67
N ALA A 55 11.66 10.50 5.45
CA ALA A 55 10.93 11.61 4.87
C ALA A 55 9.48 11.24 4.53
N LEU A 56 9.21 10.03 4.03
CA LEU A 56 7.83 9.55 3.82
C LEU A 56 7.07 9.46 5.14
N HIS A 57 7.70 8.96 6.20
CA HIS A 57 7.10 8.98 7.54
C HIS A 57 6.76 10.40 8.00
N ARG A 58 7.61 11.37 7.68
CA ARG A 58 7.34 12.77 8.04
C ARG A 58 6.12 13.32 7.32
N VAL A 59 5.94 13.01 6.03
CA VAL A 59 4.72 13.39 5.28
C VAL A 59 3.46 12.87 5.98
N PHE A 60 3.44 11.60 6.38
CA PHE A 60 2.29 11.05 7.12
C PHE A 60 2.12 11.70 8.49
N ALA A 61 3.21 12.03 9.20
CA ALA A 61 3.14 12.74 10.47
C ALA A 61 2.53 14.13 10.30
N ASP A 62 2.93 14.88 9.28
CA ASP A 62 2.37 16.21 8.99
C ASP A 62 0.87 16.12 8.66
N LEU A 63 0.44 15.13 7.86
CA LEU A 63 -0.99 14.90 7.57
C LEU A 63 -1.80 14.53 8.83
N MET A 64 -1.19 13.86 9.81
CA MET A 64 -1.82 13.55 11.09
C MET A 64 -1.87 14.76 12.02
N ASP A 65 -0.78 15.54 12.09
CA ASP A 65 -0.70 16.77 12.88
C ASP A 65 -1.72 17.81 12.41
N ASP A 66 -1.96 17.89 11.09
CA ASP A 66 -2.98 18.75 10.47
C ASP A 66 -4.41 18.16 10.55
N ALA A 67 -4.59 17.01 11.22
CA ALA A 67 -5.86 16.27 11.30
C ALA A 67 -6.50 15.90 9.95
N THR A 68 -5.72 15.93 8.86
CA THR A 68 -6.15 15.50 7.52
C THR A 68 -6.31 13.98 7.45
N LEU A 69 -5.45 13.25 8.17
CA LEU A 69 -5.47 11.80 8.32
C LEU A 69 -5.56 11.45 9.80
N THR A 70 -6.48 10.56 10.19
CA THR A 70 -6.46 9.96 11.53
C THR A 70 -6.38 8.43 11.41
N PRO A 71 -5.26 7.80 11.77
CA PRO A 71 -5.17 6.34 11.75
C PRO A 71 -6.06 5.76 12.86
N LEU A 72 -6.98 4.88 12.48
CA LEU A 72 -7.89 4.24 13.44
C LEU A 72 -7.33 2.91 13.94
N PHE A 73 -6.85 2.05 13.03
CA PHE A 73 -6.34 0.71 13.34
C PHE A 73 -5.25 0.31 12.34
N ASN A 74 -4.31 -0.54 12.77
CA ASN A 74 -3.39 -1.23 11.87
C ASN A 74 -3.83 -2.70 11.75
N TYR A 75 -4.36 -3.08 10.58
CA TYR A 75 -4.91 -4.41 10.36
C TYR A 75 -3.88 -5.32 9.69
N HIS A 76 -3.53 -6.42 10.36
CA HIS A 76 -2.71 -7.48 9.76
C HIS A 76 -3.65 -8.51 9.13
N TYR A 77 -3.76 -8.51 7.81
CA TYR A 77 -4.52 -9.52 7.09
C TYR A 77 -3.80 -10.88 7.19
N ARG A 78 -4.39 -11.82 7.94
CA ARG A 78 -4.10 -13.25 7.77
C ARG A 78 -4.97 -13.78 6.66
N ILE A 79 -4.35 -14.07 5.52
CA ILE A 79 -5.03 -14.67 4.38
C ILE A 79 -5.06 -16.18 4.59
N SER A 80 -6.24 -16.75 4.77
CA SER A 80 -6.44 -18.20 4.65
C SER A 80 -6.85 -18.52 3.21
N ALA A 81 -5.92 -19.08 2.42
CA ALA A 81 -6.31 -19.71 1.16
C ALA A 81 -7.21 -20.92 1.47
N PRO A 82 -8.38 -21.07 0.82
CA PRO A 82 -9.20 -22.26 1.02
C PRO A 82 -8.38 -23.52 0.72
N PRO A 83 -8.44 -24.56 1.57
CA PRO A 83 -7.72 -25.80 1.31
C PRO A 83 -8.13 -26.36 -0.05
N GLY A 84 -7.14 -26.61 -0.91
CA GLY A 84 -7.36 -27.06 -2.28
C GLY A 84 -7.44 -25.96 -3.34
N VAL A 85 -7.25 -24.68 -3.02
CA VAL A 85 -7.09 -23.64 -4.05
C VAL A 85 -5.61 -23.29 -4.18
N ASN A 86 -5.05 -23.49 -5.36
CA ASN A 86 -3.66 -23.17 -5.70
C ASN A 86 -3.61 -21.99 -6.69
N GLY A 87 -2.45 -21.34 -6.81
CA GLY A 87 -2.21 -20.32 -7.83
C GLY A 87 -2.82 -18.93 -7.55
N VAL A 88 -3.46 -18.73 -6.40
CA VAL A 88 -3.90 -17.39 -5.95
C VAL A 88 -2.66 -16.56 -5.62
N ARG A 89 -2.58 -15.37 -6.21
CA ARG A 89 -1.51 -14.40 -5.95
C ARG A 89 -2.08 -13.17 -5.26
N LEU A 90 -1.25 -12.52 -4.45
CA LEU A 90 -1.55 -11.19 -3.94
C LEU A 90 -0.74 -10.19 -4.75
N THR A 91 -1.42 -9.20 -5.31
CA THR A 91 -0.76 -8.09 -6.00
C THR A 91 -0.07 -7.17 -4.99
N PRO A 92 0.96 -6.39 -5.42
CA PRO A 92 1.59 -5.37 -4.57
C PRO A 92 0.63 -4.29 -4.03
N ARG A 93 -0.57 -4.17 -4.62
CA ARG A 93 -1.64 -3.26 -4.18
C ARG A 93 -2.62 -3.91 -3.20
N GLY A 94 -2.35 -5.14 -2.74
CA GLY A 94 -3.18 -5.86 -1.77
C GLY A 94 -4.41 -6.56 -2.34
N TRP A 95 -4.60 -6.58 -3.67
CA TRP A 95 -5.68 -7.33 -4.31
C TRP A 95 -5.31 -8.79 -4.55
N PHE A 96 -6.28 -9.68 -4.43
CA PHE A 96 -6.14 -11.05 -4.90
C PHE A 96 -6.26 -11.14 -6.41
N GLU A 97 -5.28 -11.78 -7.03
CA GLU A 97 -5.28 -12.15 -8.42
C GLU A 97 -5.57 -13.65 -8.55
N PHE A 98 -6.61 -13.96 -9.33
CA PHE A 98 -7.11 -15.32 -9.56
C PHE A 98 -6.83 -15.82 -10.99
N SER A 99 -6.08 -15.08 -11.80
CA SER A 99 -5.81 -15.41 -13.21
C SER A 99 -5.10 -16.75 -13.39
N GLU A 100 -4.34 -17.19 -12.39
CA GLU A 100 -3.65 -18.47 -12.35
C GLU A 100 -4.25 -19.45 -11.31
N ALA A 101 -5.43 -19.15 -10.76
CA ALA A 101 -6.04 -19.99 -9.72
C ALA A 101 -6.54 -21.32 -10.30
N TRP A 102 -6.24 -22.43 -9.60
CA TRP A 102 -6.68 -23.78 -9.99
C TRP A 102 -6.98 -24.68 -8.79
N LEU A 103 -7.80 -25.70 -9.03
CA LEU A 103 -8.17 -26.74 -8.05
C LEU A 103 -7.47 -28.05 -8.41
N PRO A 104 -6.85 -28.77 -7.45
CA PRO A 104 -6.35 -30.11 -7.68
C PRO A 104 -7.51 -31.06 -7.97
N PRO A 105 -7.25 -32.13 -8.74
CA PRO A 105 -8.27 -33.15 -8.97
C PRO A 105 -8.74 -33.74 -7.64
N PRO A 106 -10.01 -34.13 -7.53
CA PRO A 106 -10.54 -34.76 -6.32
C PRO A 106 -9.78 -36.05 -6.00
N SER A 107 -9.41 -36.22 -4.73
CA SER A 107 -8.86 -37.49 -4.22
C SER A 107 -9.90 -38.58 -4.43
N GLN A 108 -9.54 -39.68 -5.11
CA GLN A 108 -10.36 -40.90 -5.16
C GLN A 108 -10.47 -41.55 -3.78
#